data_AF-A0A3N5XZJ2-F1
#
_entry.id   AF-A0A3N5XZJ2-F1
#
_cell.length_a   1.000
_cell.length_b   1.000
_cell.length_c   1.000
_cell.angle_alpha   90.00
_cell.angle_beta   90.00
_cell.angle_gamma   90.00
#
_symmetry.space_group_name_H-M   'P 1'
#
loop_
_entity.id
_entity.type
_entity.pdbx_description
1 polymer ?
#
loop_
_entity_poly.entity_id
_entity_poly.type
_entity_poly.pdbx_seq_one_letter_code
_entity_poly.pdbx_strand_id
1 'polypeptide(L)'
;ASGKHVSTDNFDQSVYYFAKGVLGKGVAGYKSDEFYLNQHVFAGEYSYYGKLVTRKLTKIVNLAAYKNTGNGISMATKNLGYGALCNTARLHGPLFFKVCTEVLAAPVIRDRLVLNITDGLRGQYDDGPGLNAQFVYPNHSLLFATDPFALDMICHRQLVAKRKAAGIKVNEHPRYTDYLRYAEKLGLGITDPQKIQYQLISA
;
A
#
# COMPACT_ATOMS: atom_id res chain seq x y z
N ALA A 1 6.63 9.39 -31.41
CA ALA A 1 5.20 9.72 -31.60
C ALA A 1 4.81 10.78 -30.58
N SER A 2 3.94 11.73 -30.90
CA SER A 2 3.37 12.76 -30.00
C SER A 2 2.46 12.17 -28.89
N GLY A 3 2.80 10.95 -28.43
CA GLY A 3 1.89 9.87 -28.12
C GLY A 3 1.24 9.97 -26.74
N LYS A 4 -0.06 10.27 -26.74
CA LYS A 4 -0.93 10.07 -25.59
C LYS A 4 -1.09 8.56 -25.36
N HIS A 5 -0.70 8.07 -24.18
CA HIS A 5 -0.87 6.66 -23.82
C HIS A 5 -2.37 6.28 -23.86
N VAL A 6 -2.73 5.10 -24.37
CA VAL A 6 -4.15 4.70 -24.58
C VAL A 6 -5.00 4.75 -23.30
N SER A 7 -4.39 4.46 -22.15
CA SER A 7 -5.06 4.50 -20.84
C SER A 7 -5.17 5.89 -20.22
N THR A 8 -4.69 6.95 -20.87
CA THR A 8 -4.72 8.33 -20.31
C THR A 8 -6.13 8.74 -19.91
N ASP A 9 -7.14 8.38 -20.70
CA ASP A 9 -8.53 8.75 -20.45
C ASP A 9 -9.18 7.99 -19.28
N ASN A 10 -8.49 6.99 -18.70
CA ASN A 10 -8.95 6.30 -17.49
C ASN A 10 -8.59 7.05 -16.20
N PHE A 11 -7.75 8.10 -16.26
CA PHE A 11 -7.30 8.84 -15.09
C PHE A 11 -7.91 10.24 -15.02
N ASP A 12 -8.21 10.69 -13.80
CA ASP A 12 -8.79 12.00 -13.53
C ASP A 12 -7.68 13.01 -13.26
N GLN A 13 -7.34 13.82 -14.26
CA GLN A 13 -6.22 14.77 -14.12
C GLN A 13 -6.50 15.92 -13.15
N SER A 14 -7.76 16.09 -12.73
CA SER A 14 -8.14 17.08 -11.71
C SER A 14 -7.89 16.60 -10.27
N VAL A 15 -7.67 15.29 -10.08
CA VAL A 15 -7.44 14.70 -8.75
C VAL A 15 -6.12 13.93 -8.78
N TYR A 16 -5.13 14.43 -8.05
CA TYR A 16 -3.77 13.92 -8.11
C TYR A 16 -3.07 13.89 -6.76
N TYR A 17 -2.06 13.04 -6.70
CA TYR A 17 -1.00 13.08 -5.72
C TYR A 17 0.24 13.72 -6.37
N PHE A 18 0.65 14.88 -5.87
CA PHE A 18 1.78 15.64 -6.39
C PHE A 18 3.04 15.36 -5.56
N ALA A 19 4.09 14.87 -6.22
CA ALA A 19 5.36 14.55 -5.59
C ALA A 19 6.47 15.42 -6.19
N LYS A 20 6.66 16.61 -5.61
CA LYS A 20 7.66 17.60 -6.08
C LYS A 20 9.07 17.01 -6.07
N GLY A 21 9.77 17.15 -7.19
CA GLY A 21 11.12 16.63 -7.43
C GLY A 21 11.17 15.13 -7.70
N VAL A 22 10.04 14.41 -7.65
CA VAL A 22 9.99 12.95 -7.83
C VAL A 22 9.54 12.63 -9.25
N LEU A 23 10.53 12.33 -10.09
CA LEU A 23 10.37 11.94 -11.50
C LEU A 23 10.69 10.47 -11.72
N GLY A 24 10.23 9.91 -12.84
CA GLY A 24 10.55 8.56 -13.30
C GLY A 24 11.97 8.42 -13.84
N LYS A 25 12.99 8.81 -13.06
CA LYS A 25 14.40 8.78 -13.44
C LYS A 25 15.19 7.85 -12.53
N GLY A 26 15.95 6.91 -13.09
CA GLY A 26 16.75 5.94 -12.34
C GLY A 26 15.91 5.06 -11.42
N VAL A 27 14.68 4.73 -11.83
CA VAL A 27 13.74 3.98 -10.99
C VAL A 27 14.21 2.52 -10.85
N ALA A 28 14.42 2.08 -9.62
CA ALA A 28 14.85 0.71 -9.31
C ALA A 28 13.90 -0.33 -9.93
N GLY A 29 14.49 -1.38 -10.53
CA GLY A 29 13.75 -2.44 -11.22
C GLY A 29 13.46 -2.18 -12.71
N TYR A 30 13.78 -0.98 -13.23
CA TYR A 30 13.66 -0.66 -14.65
C TYR A 30 15.03 -0.66 -15.34
N LYS A 31 15.07 -1.13 -16.60
CA LYS A 31 16.31 -1.26 -17.39
C LYS A 31 16.90 0.09 -17.81
N SER A 32 16.04 1.07 -18.07
CA SER A 32 16.41 2.43 -18.47
C SER A 32 15.22 3.38 -18.23
N ASP A 33 15.48 4.69 -18.25
CA ASP A 33 14.42 5.70 -18.18
C ASP A 33 13.47 5.60 -19.39
N GLU A 34 13.99 5.31 -20.58
CA GLU A 34 13.16 5.07 -21.77
C GLU A 34 12.22 3.87 -21.56
N PHE A 35 12.74 2.77 -21.01
CA PHE A 35 11.93 1.59 -20.70
C PHE A 35 10.86 1.90 -19.63
N TYR A 36 11.20 2.71 -18.63
CA TYR A 36 10.22 3.22 -17.66
C TYR A 36 9.11 4.01 -18.36
N LEU A 37 9.46 4.97 -19.20
CA LEU A 37 8.51 5.86 -19.88
C LEU A 37 7.56 5.08 -20.78
N ASN A 38 8.04 4.04 -21.45
CA ASN A 38 7.22 3.19 -22.31
C ASN A 38 6.19 2.33 -21.57
N GLN A 39 6.32 2.16 -20.24
CA GLN A 39 5.37 1.39 -19.42
C GLN A 39 4.38 2.25 -18.64
N HIS A 40 4.61 3.56 -18.57
CA HIS A 40 3.82 4.43 -17.71
C HIS A 40 2.95 5.38 -18.52
N VAL A 41 1.72 5.53 -18.05
CA VAL A 41 0.72 6.42 -18.67
C VAL A 41 1.14 7.89 -18.59
N PHE A 42 1.89 8.27 -17.55
CA PHE A 42 2.37 9.63 -17.31
C PHE A 42 3.82 9.60 -16.82
N ALA A 43 4.58 10.65 -17.15
CA ALA A 43 6.02 10.75 -16.89
C ALA A 43 6.43 11.88 -15.93
N GLY A 44 5.48 12.71 -15.48
CA GLY A 44 5.74 13.88 -14.65
C GLY A 44 5.70 13.61 -13.14
N GLU A 45 5.63 14.70 -12.37
CA GLU A 45 5.57 14.69 -10.90
C GLU A 45 4.18 14.35 -10.34
N TYR A 46 3.17 14.25 -11.22
CA TYR A 46 1.79 13.98 -10.87
C TYR A 46 1.46 12.49 -10.99
N SER A 47 0.75 12.00 -10.00
CA SER A 47 0.08 10.70 -10.01
C SER A 47 -1.42 10.91 -9.91
N TYR A 48 -2.14 10.63 -10.99
CA TYR A 48 -3.57 10.85 -11.09
C TYR A 48 -4.36 9.66 -10.57
N TYR A 49 -5.45 9.92 -9.85
CA TYR A 49 -6.37 8.88 -9.44
C TYR A 49 -7.17 8.35 -10.63
N GLY A 50 -7.51 7.07 -10.62
CA GLY A 50 -8.37 6.49 -11.65
C GLY A 50 -9.80 7.08 -11.60
N LYS A 51 -10.41 7.34 -12.76
CA LYS A 51 -11.81 7.80 -12.85
C LYS A 51 -12.80 6.82 -12.24
N LEU A 52 -12.45 5.54 -12.17
CA LEU A 52 -13.22 4.54 -11.42
C LEU A 52 -13.38 4.98 -9.96
N VAL A 53 -12.26 5.27 -9.31
CA VAL A 53 -12.21 5.72 -7.91
C VAL A 53 -12.86 7.09 -7.76
N THR A 54 -12.56 8.05 -8.64
CA THR A 54 -13.02 9.44 -8.44
C THR A 54 -14.49 9.66 -8.81
N ARG A 55 -15.02 8.97 -9.83
CA ARG A 55 -16.34 9.26 -10.42
C ARG A 55 -17.39 8.17 -10.29
N LYS A 56 -16.99 6.90 -10.22
CA LYS A 56 -17.93 5.76 -10.32
C LYS A 56 -18.21 5.07 -9.01
N LEU A 57 -17.18 4.82 -8.20
CA LEU A 57 -17.33 4.10 -6.94
C LEU A 57 -18.01 5.00 -5.89
N THR A 58 -19.01 4.46 -5.20
CA THR A 58 -19.65 5.07 -4.03
C THR A 58 -19.15 4.45 -2.72
N LYS A 59 -18.65 3.21 -2.80
CA LYS A 59 -18.08 2.42 -1.71
C LYS A 59 -16.90 1.61 -2.23
N ILE A 60 -15.87 1.43 -1.41
CA ILE A 60 -14.67 0.67 -1.69
C ILE A 60 -14.52 -0.40 -0.61
N VAL A 61 -14.46 -1.65 -1.04
CA VAL A 61 -14.02 -2.79 -0.23
C VAL A 61 -12.62 -3.16 -0.70
N ASN A 62 -11.65 -3.02 0.17
CA ASN A 62 -10.24 -3.24 -0.11
C ASN A 62 -9.84 -4.67 0.29
N LEU A 63 -9.42 -5.49 -0.68
CA LEU A 63 -8.93 -6.84 -0.43
C LEU A 63 -7.42 -6.88 -0.73
N ALA A 64 -6.62 -7.10 0.30
CA ALA A 64 -5.16 -7.15 0.21
C ALA A 64 -4.63 -8.52 0.65
N ALA A 65 -3.53 -8.98 0.06
CA ALA A 65 -2.85 -10.21 0.48
C ALA A 65 -2.00 -9.96 1.74
N TYR A 66 -1.98 -10.92 2.66
CA TYR A 66 -1.10 -10.91 3.83
C TYR A 66 0.36 -11.19 3.43
N LYS A 67 1.16 -10.13 3.25
CA LYS A 67 2.57 -10.28 2.85
C LYS A 67 3.50 -9.14 3.27
N ASN A 68 4.79 -9.46 3.37
CA ASN A 68 5.85 -8.50 3.61
C ASN A 68 6.29 -7.73 2.33
N THR A 69 6.99 -6.61 2.54
CA THR A 69 7.75 -5.88 1.51
C THR A 69 9.06 -5.39 2.13
N GLY A 70 10.16 -6.10 1.85
CA GLY A 70 11.36 -5.99 2.69
C GLY A 70 10.99 -6.22 4.16
N ASN A 71 11.45 -5.34 5.07
CA ASN A 71 11.14 -5.42 6.50
C ASN A 71 9.74 -4.90 6.88
N GLY A 72 9.04 -4.18 6.00
CA GLY A 72 7.66 -3.75 6.26
C GLY A 72 6.62 -4.69 5.64
N ILE A 73 5.39 -4.18 5.47
CA ILE A 73 4.27 -4.94 4.90
C ILE A 73 3.69 -4.24 3.65
N SER A 74 3.06 -5.02 2.76
CA SER A 74 2.34 -4.51 1.60
C SER A 74 0.89 -5.00 1.59
N MET A 75 0.15 -4.63 2.63
CA MET A 75 -1.23 -5.08 2.88
C MET A 75 -2.22 -3.93 2.59
N ALA A 76 -3.19 -3.67 3.46
CA ALA A 76 -4.35 -2.83 3.15
C ALA A 76 -3.95 -1.42 2.66
N THR A 77 -3.04 -0.75 3.38
CA THR A 77 -2.65 0.64 3.07
C THR A 77 -1.82 0.74 1.79
N LYS A 78 -0.94 -0.23 1.51
CA LYS A 78 -0.13 -0.24 0.29
C LYS A 78 -0.94 -0.66 -0.94
N ASN A 79 -1.91 -1.57 -0.76
CA ASN A 79 -2.80 -2.03 -1.83
C ASN A 79 -3.54 -0.86 -2.48
N LEU A 80 -4.16 0.00 -1.67
CA LEU A 80 -4.80 1.22 -2.18
C LEU A 80 -3.80 2.33 -2.47
N GLY A 81 -2.77 2.51 -1.64
CA GLY A 81 -1.76 3.55 -1.79
C GLY A 81 -1.06 3.50 -3.15
N TYR A 82 -0.87 2.30 -3.72
CA TYR A 82 -0.28 2.13 -5.06
C TYR A 82 -1.28 1.69 -6.12
N GLY A 83 -2.46 1.16 -5.74
CA GLY A 83 -3.48 0.70 -6.68
C GLY A 83 -4.45 1.80 -7.14
N ALA A 84 -4.59 2.89 -6.39
CA ALA A 84 -5.55 3.95 -6.69
C ALA A 84 -5.10 4.96 -7.76
N LEU A 85 -3.78 5.07 -7.98
CA LEU A 85 -3.15 6.08 -8.85
C LEU A 85 -2.23 5.47 -9.90
N CYS A 86 -2.00 6.23 -10.98
CA CYS A 86 -0.97 5.91 -11.97
C CYS A 86 0.44 6.39 -11.55
N ASN A 87 1.43 6.04 -12.37
CA ASN A 87 2.80 6.57 -12.29
C ASN A 87 3.48 6.26 -10.93
N THR A 88 3.11 5.17 -10.26
CA THR A 88 3.50 4.94 -8.86
C THR A 88 4.93 4.41 -8.69
N ALA A 89 5.53 3.85 -9.73
CA ALA A 89 6.86 3.22 -9.65
C ALA A 89 7.93 4.20 -9.14
N ARG A 90 7.95 5.45 -9.64
CA ARG A 90 8.87 6.51 -9.15
C ARG A 90 8.73 6.82 -7.66
N LEU A 91 7.60 6.49 -7.04
CA LEU A 91 7.36 6.78 -5.62
C LEU A 91 8.04 5.78 -4.68
N HIS A 92 8.43 4.60 -5.17
CA HIS A 92 8.99 3.53 -4.34
C HIS A 92 10.35 3.87 -3.73
N GLY A 93 11.18 4.68 -4.38
CA GLY A 93 12.46 5.12 -3.80
C GLY A 93 12.25 6.14 -2.68
N PRO A 94 11.76 7.35 -3.00
CA PRO A 94 11.77 8.47 -2.07
C PRO A 94 10.62 8.48 -1.06
N LEU A 95 9.45 7.96 -1.42
CA LEU A 95 8.25 8.09 -0.59
C LEU A 95 7.79 6.76 0.01
N PHE A 96 7.93 5.65 -0.72
CA PHE A 96 7.57 4.28 -0.34
C PHE A 96 6.32 4.19 0.56
N PHE A 97 6.50 4.15 1.88
CA PHE A 97 5.43 4.05 2.88
C PHE A 97 4.60 5.31 3.09
N LYS A 98 5.16 6.49 2.83
CA LYS A 98 4.45 7.77 2.95
C LYS A 98 3.23 7.82 2.02
N VAL A 99 3.36 7.25 0.82
CA VAL A 99 2.28 7.04 -0.14
C VAL A 99 1.12 6.24 0.46
N CYS A 100 1.43 5.20 1.25
CA CYS A 100 0.43 4.36 1.93
C CYS A 100 -0.41 5.13 2.97
N THR A 101 -0.02 6.36 3.32
CA THR A 101 -0.78 7.24 4.21
C THR A 101 -1.48 8.34 3.43
N GLU A 102 -0.71 9.12 2.68
CA GLU A 102 -1.21 10.37 2.07
C GLU A 102 -2.23 10.12 0.96
N VAL A 103 -2.09 9.02 0.22
CA VAL A 103 -3.06 8.65 -0.83
C VAL A 103 -4.40 8.26 -0.22
N LEU A 104 -4.37 7.55 0.90
CA LEU A 104 -5.58 7.16 1.61
C LEU A 104 -6.30 8.34 2.28
N ALA A 105 -5.59 9.45 2.49
CA ALA A 105 -6.17 10.68 3.04
C ALA A 105 -7.02 11.45 2.02
N ALA A 106 -6.89 11.19 0.72
CA ALA A 106 -7.66 11.89 -0.30
C ALA A 106 -9.16 11.55 -0.17
N PRO A 107 -10.09 12.52 -0.23
CA PRO A 107 -11.54 12.28 -0.06
C PRO A 107 -12.11 11.21 -1.01
N VAL A 108 -11.60 11.15 -2.24
CA VAL A 108 -11.99 10.14 -3.25
C VAL A 108 -11.68 8.70 -2.83
N ILE A 109 -10.79 8.50 -1.85
CA ILE A 109 -10.54 7.22 -1.18
C ILE A 109 -11.20 7.20 0.19
N ARG A 110 -10.86 8.17 1.05
CA ARG A 110 -11.17 8.14 2.48
C ARG A 110 -12.66 8.02 2.79
N ASP A 111 -13.48 8.75 2.04
CA ASP A 111 -14.92 8.85 2.28
C ASP A 111 -15.69 7.62 1.76
N ARG A 112 -15.02 6.84 0.89
CA ARG A 112 -15.60 5.71 0.18
C ARG A 112 -15.07 4.38 0.69
N LEU A 113 -13.90 4.35 1.35
CA LEU A 113 -13.32 3.15 1.95
C LEU A 113 -14.12 2.71 3.17
N VAL A 114 -14.91 1.65 3.01
CA VAL A 114 -15.84 1.18 4.05
C VAL A 114 -15.44 -0.14 4.68
N LEU A 115 -14.62 -0.95 4.02
CA LEU A 115 -14.14 -2.21 4.56
C LEU A 115 -12.76 -2.54 3.99
N ASN A 116 -11.87 -2.99 4.86
CA ASN A 116 -10.56 -3.52 4.52
C ASN A 116 -10.50 -4.97 4.99
N ILE A 117 -10.06 -5.83 4.08
CA ILE A 117 -9.90 -7.26 4.27
C ILE A 117 -8.44 -7.57 3.94
N THR A 118 -7.71 -8.11 4.91
CA THR A 118 -6.42 -8.74 4.63
C THR A 118 -6.64 -10.25 4.56
N ASP A 119 -6.52 -10.80 3.36
CA ASP A 119 -6.55 -12.24 3.11
C ASP A 119 -5.24 -12.85 3.61
N GLY A 120 -5.34 -13.49 4.76
CA GLY A 120 -4.27 -14.23 5.41
C GLY A 120 -4.52 -15.74 5.40
N LEU A 121 -5.26 -16.30 4.43
CA LEU A 121 -5.36 -17.76 4.30
C LEU A 121 -3.97 -18.37 4.11
N ARG A 122 -3.16 -17.71 3.27
CA ARG A 122 -1.71 -17.93 3.13
C ARG A 122 -0.99 -16.61 3.37
N GLY A 123 0.02 -16.62 4.23
CA GLY A 123 0.84 -15.45 4.50
C GLY A 123 2.24 -15.62 3.90
N GLN A 124 2.85 -14.55 3.39
CA GLN A 124 4.30 -14.50 3.13
C GLN A 124 4.98 -13.64 4.18
N TYR A 125 5.82 -14.24 5.01
CA TYR A 125 6.43 -13.53 6.15
C TYR A 125 7.82 -12.98 5.85
N ASP A 126 8.49 -13.37 4.75
CA ASP A 126 9.81 -12.83 4.42
C ASP A 126 10.15 -12.81 2.92
N ASP A 127 11.28 -12.17 2.59
CA ASP A 127 11.89 -12.09 1.24
C ASP A 127 10.99 -11.53 0.13
N GLY A 128 9.89 -10.87 0.51
CA GLY A 128 9.12 -10.00 -0.38
C GLY A 128 9.94 -8.79 -0.86
N PRO A 129 9.46 -8.09 -1.93
CA PRO A 129 8.05 -8.01 -2.31
C PRO A 129 7.59 -9.02 -3.35
N GLY A 130 8.47 -9.77 -4.00
CA GLY A 130 8.06 -10.86 -4.89
C GLY A 130 7.44 -12.02 -4.10
N LEU A 131 6.70 -12.90 -4.77
CA LEU A 131 6.33 -14.18 -4.16
C LEU A 131 7.60 -15.00 -3.93
N ASN A 132 7.86 -15.39 -2.68
CA ASN A 132 8.84 -16.41 -2.36
C ASN A 132 8.14 -17.54 -1.58
N ALA A 133 7.92 -18.66 -2.26
CA ALA A 133 7.20 -19.82 -1.72
C ALA A 133 7.84 -20.41 -0.46
N GLN A 134 9.15 -20.28 -0.28
CA GLN A 134 9.86 -20.72 0.94
C GLN A 134 9.35 -20.03 2.21
N PHE A 135 8.92 -18.77 2.07
CA PHE A 135 8.42 -17.96 3.17
C PHE A 135 6.89 -17.87 3.20
N VAL A 136 6.20 -18.71 2.42
CA VAL A 136 4.75 -18.84 2.48
C VAL A 136 4.37 -19.88 3.52
N TYR A 137 3.36 -19.56 4.34
CA TYR A 137 2.85 -20.46 5.38
C TYR A 137 1.32 -20.38 5.43
N PRO A 138 0.66 -21.45 5.91
CA PRO A 138 -0.77 -21.40 6.15
C PRO A 138 -1.03 -20.53 7.40
N ASN A 139 -1.61 -19.35 7.18
CA ASN A 139 -1.87 -18.36 8.23
C ASN A 139 -3.34 -18.38 8.70
N HIS A 140 -4.20 -19.11 7.97
CA HIS A 140 -5.56 -19.50 8.38
C HIS A 140 -6.42 -18.37 8.97
N SER A 141 -6.26 -17.15 8.47
CA SER A 141 -6.99 -16.00 8.99
C SER A 141 -7.50 -15.08 7.89
N LEU A 142 -8.62 -14.45 8.17
CA LEU A 142 -9.10 -13.28 7.43
C LEU A 142 -9.22 -12.16 8.45
N LEU A 143 -8.61 -11.02 8.17
CA LEU A 143 -8.64 -9.86 9.06
C LEU A 143 -9.50 -8.78 8.44
N PHE A 144 -10.46 -8.27 9.21
CA PHE A 144 -11.46 -7.30 8.77
C PHE A 144 -11.36 -6.03 9.61
N ALA A 145 -11.37 -4.87 8.96
CA ALA A 145 -11.43 -3.59 9.66
C ALA A 145 -12.02 -2.49 8.79
N THR A 146 -12.71 -1.53 9.40
CA THR A 146 -13.07 -0.26 8.74
C THR A 146 -11.88 0.70 8.71
N ASP A 147 -10.98 0.61 9.69
CA ASP A 147 -9.73 1.38 9.75
C ASP A 147 -8.56 0.58 9.12
N PRO A 148 -8.04 1.00 7.95
CA PRO A 148 -6.93 0.30 7.28
C PRO A 148 -5.60 0.43 8.04
N PHE A 149 -5.41 1.49 8.83
CA PHE A 149 -4.16 1.75 9.54
C PHE A 149 -4.07 0.91 10.82
N ALA A 150 -5.18 0.77 11.54
CA ALA A 150 -5.29 -0.16 12.65
C ALA A 150 -5.05 -1.60 12.17
N LEU A 151 -5.67 -1.99 11.04
CA LEU A 151 -5.48 -3.30 10.42
C LEU A 151 -4.02 -3.58 10.10
N ASP A 152 -3.38 -2.69 9.34
CA ASP A 152 -1.98 -2.87 8.94
C ASP A 152 -1.03 -2.84 10.15
N MET A 153 -1.33 -2.09 11.22
CA MET A 153 -0.55 -2.13 12.46
C MET A 153 -0.59 -3.53 13.10
N ILE A 154 -1.79 -4.12 13.22
CA ILE A 154 -1.94 -5.48 13.76
C ILE A 154 -1.23 -6.50 12.88
N CYS A 155 -1.43 -6.43 11.56
CA CYS A 155 -0.76 -7.31 10.63
C CYS A 155 0.78 -7.18 10.68
N HIS A 156 1.31 -5.96 10.79
CA HIS A 156 2.76 -5.75 10.92
C HIS A 156 3.30 -6.43 12.17
N ARG A 157 2.64 -6.25 13.32
CA ARG A 157 3.03 -6.89 14.59
C ARG A 157 3.00 -8.42 14.48
N GLN A 158 1.94 -8.98 13.90
CA GLN A 158 1.80 -10.42 13.69
C GLN A 158 2.89 -10.97 12.76
N LEU A 159 3.19 -10.27 11.67
CA LEU A 159 4.24 -10.68 10.72
C LEU A 159 5.64 -10.62 11.35
N VAL A 160 5.93 -9.58 12.15
CA VAL A 160 7.17 -9.51 12.94
C VAL A 160 7.26 -10.65 13.94
N ALA A 161 6.19 -10.97 14.66
CA ALA A 161 6.16 -12.10 15.59
C ALA A 161 6.41 -13.43 14.86
N LYS A 162 5.80 -13.62 13.68
CA LYS A 162 6.04 -14.80 12.82
C LYS A 162 7.50 -14.92 12.41
N ARG A 163 8.14 -13.82 12.00
CA ARG A 163 9.57 -13.80 11.67
C ARG A 163 10.44 -14.22 12.86
N LYS A 164 10.19 -13.66 14.04
CA LYS A 164 10.92 -14.03 15.27
C LYS A 164 10.76 -15.51 15.59
N ALA A 165 9.53 -16.04 15.51
CA ALA A 165 9.26 -17.45 15.74
C ALA A 165 9.93 -18.38 14.71
N ALA A 166 10.15 -17.90 13.48
CA ALA A 166 10.84 -18.62 12.42
C ALA A 166 12.38 -18.43 12.44
N GLY A 167 12.94 -17.77 13.46
CA GLY A 167 14.37 -17.52 13.56
C GLY A 167 14.91 -16.48 12.56
N ILE A 168 14.03 -15.71 11.92
CA ILE A 168 14.43 -14.63 10.99
C ILE A 168 14.85 -13.41 11.80
N LYS A 169 16.02 -12.85 11.45
CA LYS A 169 16.48 -11.58 12.02
C LYS A 169 15.54 -10.45 11.60
N VAL A 170 14.90 -9.81 12.58
CA VAL A 170 13.98 -8.68 12.33
C VAL A 170 14.72 -7.35 12.45
N ASN A 171 14.46 -6.45 11.50
CA ASN A 171 14.82 -5.03 11.62
C ASN A 171 13.59 -4.24 12.09
N GLU A 172 13.60 -3.81 13.35
CA GLU A 172 12.50 -3.06 13.98
C GLU A 172 12.64 -1.54 13.85
N HIS A 173 13.42 -1.06 12.88
CA HIS A 173 13.60 0.38 12.67
C HIS A 173 12.24 1.09 12.49
N PRO A 174 11.97 2.21 13.21
CA PRO A 174 10.66 2.87 13.21
C PRO A 174 10.09 3.19 11.82
N ARG A 175 10.93 3.49 10.83
CA ARG A 175 10.57 3.67 9.41
C ARG A 175 9.55 2.66 8.84
N TYR A 176 9.48 1.42 9.34
CA TYR A 176 8.54 0.40 8.85
C TYR A 176 7.13 0.51 9.46
N THR A 177 6.94 1.37 10.46
CA THR A 177 5.67 1.64 11.15
C THR A 177 5.36 3.13 11.29
N ASP A 178 6.32 4.03 11.06
CA ASP A 178 6.12 5.47 11.25
C ASP A 178 5.08 6.08 10.33
N TYR A 179 4.86 5.51 9.15
CA TYR A 179 3.78 5.96 8.27
C TYR A 179 2.40 5.67 8.88
N LEU A 180 2.24 4.58 9.63
CA LEU A 180 1.01 4.29 10.37
C LEU A 180 0.83 5.32 11.50
N ARG A 181 1.87 5.59 12.28
CA ARG A 181 1.84 6.64 13.32
C ARG A 181 1.60 8.03 12.73
N TYR A 182 2.10 8.29 11.53
CA TYR A 182 1.82 9.50 10.78
C TYR A 182 0.34 9.60 10.42
N ALA A 183 -0.30 8.51 9.99
CA ALA A 183 -1.74 8.47 9.74
C ALA A 183 -2.57 8.81 10.99
N GLU A 184 -2.19 8.30 12.16
CA GLU A 184 -2.85 8.65 13.43
C GLU A 184 -2.68 10.13 13.78
N LYS A 185 -1.49 10.71 13.57
CA LYS A 185 -1.26 12.16 13.75
C LYS A 185 -2.13 13.02 12.83
N LEU A 186 -2.49 12.51 11.66
CA LEU A 186 -3.41 13.16 10.73
C LEU A 186 -4.89 12.90 11.06
N GLY A 187 -5.20 12.12 12.10
CA GLY A 187 -6.57 11.75 12.47
C GLY A 187 -7.23 10.75 11.50
N LEU A 188 -6.45 10.01 10.73
CA LEU A 188 -6.99 9.09 9.71
C LEU A 188 -7.44 7.74 10.28
N GLY A 189 -6.86 7.32 11.40
CA GLY A 189 -7.09 6.05 12.06
C GLY A 189 -6.32 5.94 13.38
N ILE A 190 -6.43 4.80 14.06
CA ILE A 190 -5.77 4.50 15.34
C ILE A 190 -4.66 3.47 15.09
N THR A 191 -3.44 3.81 15.48
CA THR A 191 -2.27 2.93 15.24
C THR A 191 -1.50 2.61 16.50
N ASP A 192 -1.75 3.30 17.61
CA ASP A 192 -1.30 2.88 18.92
C ASP A 192 -1.87 1.49 19.24
N PRO A 193 -1.02 0.44 19.32
CA PRO A 193 -1.50 -0.91 19.50
C PRO A 193 -2.19 -1.15 20.85
N GLN A 194 -2.05 -0.24 21.83
CA GLN A 194 -2.77 -0.31 23.10
C GLN A 194 -4.22 0.21 22.98
N LYS A 195 -4.52 1.02 21.97
CA LYS A 195 -5.87 1.57 21.71
C LYS A 195 -6.65 0.75 20.69
N ILE A 196 -5.98 -0.11 19.93
CA ILE A 196 -6.64 -1.00 18.96
C ILE A 196 -7.31 -2.15 19.70
N GLN A 197 -8.63 -2.24 19.60
CA GLN A 197 -9.41 -3.37 20.07
C GLN A 197 -9.79 -4.26 18.88
N TYR A 198 -9.59 -5.57 19.01
CA TYR A 198 -10.04 -6.54 18.03
C TYR A 198 -10.51 -7.82 18.74
N GLN A 199 -11.45 -8.52 18.10
CA GLN A 199 -11.98 -9.80 18.58
C GLN A 199 -11.46 -10.92 17.69
N LEU A 200 -10.96 -11.99 18.29
CA LEU A 200 -10.74 -13.23 17.57
C LEU A 200 -12.06 -13.97 17.50
N ILE A 201 -12.48 -14.31 16.28
CA ILE A 201 -13.66 -15.14 16.03
C ILE A 201 -13.16 -16.46 15.47
N SER A 202 -13.37 -17.54 16.22
CA SER A 202 -13.18 -18.91 15.75
C SER A 202 -14.55 -19.55 15.54
N ALA A 203 -14.68 -20.31 14.45
CA ALA A 203 -15.83 -21.19 14.23
C ALA A 203 -15.77 -22.40 15.16
#